data_AF-A0A7I4AV44-F1
#
_entry.id   AF-A0A7I4AV44-F1
#
_cell.length_a   1.000
_cell.length_b   1.000
_cell.length_c   1.000
_cell.angle_alpha   90.00
_cell.angle_beta   90.00
_cell.angle_gamma   90.00
#
_symmetry.space_group_name_H-M   'P 1'
#
loop_
_entity.id
_entity.type
_entity.pdbx_description
1 polymer ?
#
loop_
_entity_poly.entity_id
_entity_poly.type
_entity_poly.pdbx_seq_one_letter_code
_entity_poly.pdbx_strand_id
1 'polypeptide(L)'
;MTQMLLSTAVACATVAAVAAAVMVWQKFHKHSHCDQALVLLYEFRHACATPLYVLRHISEHVALEMQAGLNQPGGSQLMMLPTFIEKLPNGCEKGLFYALDLSGTNFRVLRCLLGGPNARVIKQEYEVVAIPRALLLGTSEELFDFIAQRLISFIKLEGPEFQRGHNWNGHQIRELGLTISFPICQTSHNTGILIKWTEGFKIADGINDTVGTMAGGHYWNDDVMVGVILGTNTNACYVECNLPEDIQTKSGKMVIYMEWGRFWSSHLPRTYIDEQLDNESVNPGDRGFEKMTGAMYLGEIVRRVLARMAQEANLFGDSVPTKLKQPFILLSNGPSCQSGGLCTASATQ
;
A
#
# COMPACT_ATOMS: atom_id res chain seq x y z
N MET A 1 35.28 67.47 -26.82
CA MET A 1 35.67 66.09 -26.43
C MET A 1 35.27 65.76 -24.99
N THR A 2 35.51 66.65 -24.02
CA THR A 2 35.15 66.50 -22.59
C THR A 2 33.65 66.36 -22.29
N GLN A 3 32.76 67.12 -22.94
CA GLN A 3 31.31 66.96 -22.74
C GLN A 3 30.76 65.61 -23.23
N MET A 4 31.34 65.05 -24.29
CA MET A 4 30.92 63.77 -24.87
C MET A 4 31.39 62.58 -24.01
N LEU A 5 32.53 62.72 -23.33
CA LEU A 5 33.03 61.77 -22.34
C LEU A 5 32.21 61.81 -21.04
N LEU A 6 31.75 63.00 -20.63
CA LEU A 6 30.89 63.14 -19.45
C LEU A 6 29.52 62.48 -19.66
N SER A 7 28.90 62.70 -20.83
CA SER A 7 27.57 62.13 -21.13
C SER A 7 27.59 60.61 -21.25
N THR A 8 28.65 60.04 -21.85
CA THR A 8 28.84 58.58 -21.91
C THR A 8 29.11 57.97 -20.54
N ALA A 9 29.92 58.60 -19.69
CA ALA A 9 30.17 58.13 -18.33
C ALA A 9 28.88 58.13 -17.47
N VAL A 10 28.05 59.18 -17.57
CA VAL A 10 26.77 59.26 -16.85
C VAL A 10 25.79 58.18 -17.33
N ALA A 11 25.72 57.91 -18.64
CA ALA A 11 24.87 56.87 -19.21
C ALA A 11 25.30 55.46 -18.75
N CYS A 12 26.60 55.16 -18.72
CA CYS A 12 27.10 53.88 -18.20
C CYS A 12 26.81 53.71 -16.70
N ALA A 13 26.98 54.76 -15.90
CA ALA A 13 26.70 54.73 -14.46
C ALA A 13 25.21 54.49 -14.17
N THR A 14 24.31 55.07 -14.96
CA THR A 14 22.85 54.88 -14.80
C THR A 14 22.41 53.46 -15.16
N VAL A 15 22.93 52.89 -16.26
CA VAL A 15 22.65 51.49 -16.63
C VAL A 15 23.15 50.53 -15.54
N ALA A 16 24.35 50.74 -15.01
CA ALA A 16 24.89 49.91 -13.93
C ALA A 16 24.06 50.00 -12.64
N ALA A 17 23.60 51.19 -12.26
CA ALA A 17 22.75 51.39 -11.09
C ALA A 17 21.38 50.71 -11.23
N VAL A 18 20.75 50.78 -12.41
CA VAL A 18 19.49 50.09 -12.69
C VAL A 18 19.69 48.57 -12.66
N ALA A 19 20.75 48.05 -13.27
CA ALA A 19 21.06 46.62 -13.22
C ALA A 19 21.30 46.13 -11.78
N ALA A 20 22.02 46.90 -10.97
CA ALA A 20 22.23 46.59 -9.56
C ALA A 20 20.91 46.61 -8.75
N ALA A 21 20.06 47.61 -8.98
CA ALA A 21 18.74 47.68 -8.36
C ALA A 21 17.84 46.49 -8.74
N VAL A 22 17.84 46.10 -10.02
CA VAL A 22 17.12 44.90 -10.50
C VAL A 22 17.67 43.63 -9.86
N MET A 23 18.99 43.46 -9.76
CA MET A 23 19.60 42.29 -9.11
C MET A 23 19.29 42.24 -7.61
N VAL A 24 19.34 43.37 -6.91
CA VAL A 24 18.98 43.46 -5.48
C VAL A 24 17.49 43.18 -5.29
N TRP A 25 16.63 43.73 -6.14
CA TRP A 25 15.19 43.47 -6.13
C TRP A 25 14.88 42.00 -6.42
N GLN A 26 15.51 41.39 -7.43
CA GLN A 26 15.39 39.96 -7.72
C GLN A 26 15.87 39.10 -6.55
N LYS A 27 17.00 39.45 -5.92
CA LYS A 27 17.53 38.73 -4.76
C LYS A 27 16.60 38.86 -3.55
N PHE A 28 16.06 40.06 -3.31
CA PHE A 28 15.13 40.34 -2.21
C PHE A 28 13.79 39.61 -2.41
N HIS A 29 13.21 39.65 -3.61
CA HIS A 29 12.01 38.88 -3.94
C HIS A 29 12.24 37.37 -3.87
N LYS A 30 13.38 36.88 -4.36
CA LYS A 30 13.74 35.46 -4.22
C LYS A 30 13.86 35.06 -2.75
N HIS A 31 14.44 35.91 -1.90
CA HIS A 31 14.50 35.68 -0.45
C HIS A 31 13.11 35.66 0.19
N SER A 32 12.28 36.66 -0.08
CA SER A 32 10.92 36.76 0.47
C SER A 32 10.03 35.58 0.06
N HIS A 33 10.16 35.10 -1.18
CA HIS A 33 9.46 33.90 -1.66
C HIS A 33 9.94 32.63 -0.95
N CYS A 34 11.26 32.50 -0.73
CA CYS A 34 11.81 31.41 0.08
C CYS A 34 11.31 31.44 1.53
N ASP A 35 11.19 32.63 2.12
CA ASP A 35 10.69 32.79 3.49
C ASP A 35 9.21 32.37 3.60
N GLN A 36 8.37 32.77 2.64
CA GLN A 36 6.96 32.35 2.62
C GLN A 36 6.80 30.84 2.37
N ALA A 37 7.62 30.26 1.48
CA ALA A 37 7.65 28.81 1.27
C ALA A 37 8.04 28.06 2.55
N LEU A 38 9.01 28.58 3.32
CA LEU A 38 9.39 28.02 4.61
C LEU A 38 8.24 28.09 5.63
N VAL A 39 7.48 29.20 5.69
CA VAL A 39 6.30 29.30 6.57
C VAL A 39 5.29 28.21 6.25
N LEU A 40 4.92 28.03 4.97
CA LEU A 40 3.98 26.98 4.54
C LEU A 40 4.48 25.57 4.90
N LEU A 41 5.78 25.33 4.74
CA LEU A 41 6.39 24.06 5.11
C LEU A 41 6.39 23.84 6.63
N TYR A 42 6.65 24.88 7.43
CA TYR A 42 6.57 24.82 8.89
C TYR A 42 5.15 24.57 9.37
N GLU A 43 4.15 25.25 8.81
CA GLU A 43 2.73 24.99 9.10
C GLU A 43 2.36 23.54 8.84
N PHE A 44 2.69 23.03 7.64
CA PHE A 44 2.44 21.63 7.29
C PHE A 44 3.15 20.66 8.23
N ARG A 45 4.44 20.89 8.52
CA ARG A 45 5.23 20.07 9.46
C ARG A 45 4.60 20.03 10.86
N HIS A 46 4.12 21.17 11.37
CA HIS A 46 3.48 21.20 12.69
C HIS A 46 2.13 20.50 12.68
N ALA A 47 1.33 20.67 11.63
CA ALA A 47 0.04 20.01 11.48
C ALA A 47 0.18 18.47 11.39
N CYS A 48 1.24 17.98 10.75
CA CYS A 48 1.54 16.54 10.68
C CYS A 48 2.19 15.97 11.95
N ALA A 49 2.48 16.78 12.96
CA ALA A 49 3.24 16.33 14.12
C ALA A 49 2.46 15.27 14.92
N THR A 50 3.12 14.15 15.21
CA THR A 50 2.58 13.02 15.98
C THR A 50 3.38 12.81 17.27
N PRO A 51 3.32 13.76 18.23
CA PRO A 51 3.94 13.55 19.54
C PRO A 51 3.31 12.34 20.24
N LEU A 52 4.02 11.78 21.23
CA LEU A 52 3.65 10.53 21.88
C LEU A 52 2.20 10.51 22.40
N TYR A 53 1.67 11.62 22.90
CA TYR A 53 0.29 11.68 23.39
C TYR A 53 -0.74 11.52 22.26
N VAL A 54 -0.48 12.06 21.06
CA VAL A 54 -1.32 11.87 19.88
C VAL A 54 -1.29 10.41 19.45
N LEU A 55 -0.09 9.81 19.39
CA LEU A 55 0.07 8.40 19.03
C LEU A 55 -0.65 7.46 20.01
N ARG A 56 -0.60 7.75 21.32
CA ARG A 56 -1.34 7.01 22.34
C ARG A 56 -2.85 7.10 22.12
N HIS A 57 -3.38 8.31 21.91
CA HIS A 57 -4.81 8.48 21.63
C HIS A 57 -5.25 7.77 20.35
N ILE A 58 -4.45 7.82 19.28
CA ILE A 58 -4.74 7.06 18.05
C ILE A 58 -4.77 5.57 18.36
N SER A 59 -3.78 5.05 19.09
CA SER A 59 -3.71 3.63 19.46
C SER A 59 -4.90 3.19 20.31
N GLU A 60 -5.30 3.99 21.29
CA GLU A 60 -6.49 3.73 22.13
C GLU A 60 -7.76 3.70 21.29
N HIS A 61 -7.91 4.65 20.37
CA HIS A 61 -9.09 4.73 19.50
C HIS A 61 -9.15 3.56 18.51
N VAL A 62 -8.01 3.16 17.93
CA VAL A 62 -7.95 1.96 17.09
C VAL A 62 -8.36 0.73 17.89
N ALA A 63 -7.90 0.58 19.14
CA ALA A 63 -8.32 -0.54 19.99
C ALA A 63 -9.82 -0.54 20.30
N LEU A 64 -10.43 0.63 20.51
CA LEU A 64 -11.89 0.75 20.70
C LEU A 64 -12.66 0.37 19.42
N GLU A 65 -12.21 0.85 18.26
CA GLU A 65 -12.80 0.48 16.97
C GLU A 65 -12.65 -1.03 16.70
N MET A 66 -11.52 -1.64 17.08
CA MET A 66 -11.33 -3.09 16.96
C MET A 66 -12.38 -3.85 17.77
N GLN A 67 -12.61 -3.45 19.03
CA GLN A 67 -13.64 -4.07 19.88
C GLN A 67 -15.05 -3.86 19.31
N ALA A 68 -15.35 -2.64 18.85
CA ALA A 68 -16.65 -2.33 18.25
C ALA A 68 -16.92 -3.13 16.97
N GLY A 69 -15.92 -3.27 16.09
CA GLY A 69 -16.01 -4.03 14.85
C GLY A 69 -16.15 -5.54 15.06
N LEU A 70 -15.51 -6.09 16.11
CA LEU A 70 -15.70 -7.49 16.50
C LEU A 70 -17.09 -7.74 17.07
N ASN A 71 -17.54 -6.91 18.01
CA ASN A 71 -18.81 -7.14 18.72
C ASN A 71 -20.05 -7.05 17.82
N GLN A 72 -19.98 -6.24 16.76
CA GLN A 72 -21.10 -6.07 15.84
C GLN A 72 -20.58 -5.84 14.42
N PRO A 73 -20.98 -6.68 13.44
CA PRO A 73 -20.68 -6.42 12.03
C PRO A 73 -21.17 -5.03 11.61
N GLY A 74 -20.25 -4.18 11.14
CA GLY A 74 -20.53 -2.79 10.78
C GLY A 74 -20.66 -1.82 11.96
N GLY A 75 -20.33 -2.24 13.18
CA GLY A 75 -20.31 -1.40 14.39
C GLY A 75 -19.12 -0.43 14.48
N SER A 76 -18.16 -0.53 13.55
CA SER A 76 -16.94 0.26 13.49
C SER A 76 -16.55 0.57 12.04
N GLN A 77 -15.68 1.56 11.86
CA GLN A 77 -14.97 1.78 10.59
C GLN A 77 -13.98 0.64 10.27
N LEU A 78 -13.47 -0.05 11.30
CA LEU A 78 -12.70 -1.28 11.18
C LEU A 78 -13.67 -2.45 10.96
N MET A 79 -13.49 -3.18 9.86
CA MET A 79 -14.42 -4.25 9.50
C MET A 79 -14.24 -5.50 10.35
N MET A 80 -13.03 -5.73 10.88
CA MET A 80 -12.69 -6.86 11.78
C MET A 80 -13.19 -8.21 11.26
N LEU A 81 -12.88 -8.50 9.99
CA LEU A 81 -13.40 -9.64 9.25
C LEU A 81 -12.78 -10.96 9.73
N PRO A 82 -13.59 -11.94 10.15
CA PRO A 82 -13.12 -13.28 10.47
C PRO A 82 -12.58 -13.98 9.21
N THR A 83 -11.38 -14.54 9.30
CA THR A 83 -10.72 -15.22 8.16
C THR A 83 -10.92 -16.73 8.16
N PHE A 84 -11.57 -17.29 9.19
CA PHE A 84 -11.74 -18.73 9.39
C PHE A 84 -10.43 -19.52 9.49
N ILE A 85 -9.29 -18.83 9.66
CA ILE A 85 -7.99 -19.44 9.91
C ILE A 85 -7.77 -19.49 11.41
N GLU A 86 -7.87 -20.70 11.95
CA GLU A 86 -7.69 -20.99 13.37
C GLU A 86 -6.27 -21.48 13.71
N LYS A 87 -5.57 -22.04 12.72
CA LYS A 87 -4.23 -22.61 12.85
C LYS A 87 -3.34 -22.04 11.76
N LEU A 88 -2.27 -21.38 12.20
CA LEU A 88 -1.21 -20.89 11.34
C LEU A 88 -0.17 -22.00 11.09
N PRO A 89 0.58 -21.91 9.97
CA PRO A 89 1.65 -22.85 9.71
C PRO A 89 2.72 -22.78 10.80
N ASN A 90 3.24 -23.92 11.25
CA ASN A 90 4.20 -23.99 12.37
C ASN A 90 5.55 -24.60 11.98
N GLY A 91 5.81 -24.73 10.67
CA GLY A 91 7.04 -25.31 10.16
C GLY A 91 7.05 -26.84 10.10
N CYS A 92 6.03 -27.53 10.61
CA CYS A 92 5.94 -28.98 10.52
C CYS A 92 5.38 -29.48 9.17
N GLU A 93 4.90 -28.56 8.33
CA GLU A 93 4.28 -28.86 7.04
C GLU A 93 5.27 -29.55 6.10
N LYS A 94 4.77 -30.57 5.39
CA LYS A 94 5.53 -31.35 4.42
C LYS A 94 4.72 -31.53 3.16
N GLY A 95 5.38 -31.49 2.01
CA GLY A 95 4.75 -31.71 0.71
C GLY A 95 4.90 -30.53 -0.23
N LEU A 96 4.29 -30.68 -1.41
CA LEU A 96 4.29 -29.66 -2.45
C LEU A 96 3.01 -28.83 -2.39
N PHE A 97 3.17 -27.52 -2.22
CA PHE A 97 2.07 -26.57 -2.18
C PHE A 97 2.22 -25.57 -3.31
N TYR A 98 1.09 -25.20 -3.92
CA TYR A 98 1.03 -24.10 -4.87
C TYR A 98 0.43 -22.87 -4.21
N ALA A 99 0.82 -21.70 -4.68
CA ALA A 99 0.07 -20.49 -4.41
C ALA A 99 -0.11 -19.63 -5.66
N LEU A 100 -1.22 -18.91 -5.70
CA LEU A 100 -1.55 -17.92 -6.69
C LEU A 100 -1.75 -16.59 -5.96
N ASP A 101 -0.94 -15.59 -6.28
CA ASP A 101 -1.05 -14.25 -5.73
C ASP A 101 -1.55 -13.29 -6.80
N LEU A 102 -2.79 -12.81 -6.62
CA LEU A 102 -3.46 -11.84 -7.46
C LEU A 102 -3.59 -10.51 -6.70
N SER A 103 -2.56 -9.68 -6.80
CA SER A 103 -2.40 -8.44 -6.02
C SER A 103 -2.34 -7.16 -6.87
N GLY A 104 -2.58 -7.25 -8.19
CA GLY A 104 -2.61 -6.09 -9.07
C GLY A 104 -2.61 -6.47 -10.55
N THR A 105 -2.03 -5.62 -11.41
CA THR A 105 -1.95 -5.83 -12.87
C THR A 105 -1.00 -6.95 -13.30
N ASN A 106 -0.27 -7.53 -12.35
CA ASN A 106 0.47 -8.77 -12.50
C ASN A 106 -0.02 -9.74 -11.43
N PHE A 107 -0.02 -11.03 -11.74
CA PHE A 107 -0.18 -12.07 -10.73
C PHE A 107 1.07 -12.95 -10.69
N ARG A 108 1.22 -13.68 -9.60
CA ARG A 108 2.31 -14.64 -9.40
C ARG A 108 1.75 -16.02 -9.20
N VAL A 109 2.29 -17.00 -9.92
CA VAL A 109 2.10 -18.41 -9.59
C VAL A 109 3.38 -18.91 -8.97
N LEU A 110 3.27 -19.67 -7.88
CA LEU A 110 4.42 -20.22 -7.18
C LEU A 110 4.15 -21.64 -6.70
N ARG A 111 5.23 -22.39 -6.55
CA ARG A 111 5.21 -23.70 -5.89
C ARG A 111 6.33 -23.77 -4.86
N CYS A 112 6.04 -24.42 -3.74
CA CYS A 112 6.94 -24.57 -2.63
C CYS A 112 6.94 -26.02 -2.15
N LEU A 113 8.12 -26.64 -2.12
CA LEU A 113 8.33 -27.95 -1.52
C LEU A 113 8.79 -27.78 -0.07
N LEU A 114 7.94 -28.20 0.87
CA LEU A 114 8.19 -28.13 2.30
C LEU A 114 8.68 -29.47 2.84
N GLY A 115 9.70 -29.41 3.70
CA GLY A 115 10.40 -30.56 4.27
C GLY A 115 10.15 -30.80 5.77
N GLY A 116 9.22 -30.06 6.38
CA GLY A 116 8.94 -30.12 7.81
C GLY A 116 10.01 -29.42 8.66
N PRO A 117 10.09 -29.73 9.96
CA PRO A 117 10.71 -28.83 10.95
C PRO A 117 12.22 -28.62 10.73
N ASN A 118 12.91 -29.63 10.18
CA ASN A 118 14.35 -29.59 9.96
C ASN A 118 14.74 -28.94 8.62
N ALA A 119 14.03 -29.29 7.55
CA ALA A 119 14.40 -28.88 6.19
C ALA A 119 13.67 -27.61 5.72
N ARG A 120 12.57 -27.24 6.37
CA ARG A 120 11.75 -26.05 6.10
C ARG A 120 11.42 -25.95 4.60
N VAL A 121 11.74 -24.84 3.94
CA VAL A 121 11.58 -24.69 2.49
C VAL A 121 12.73 -25.39 1.76
N ILE A 122 12.44 -26.52 1.11
CA ILE A 122 13.43 -27.28 0.32
C ILE A 122 13.68 -26.61 -1.02
N LYS A 123 12.60 -26.23 -1.71
CA LYS A 123 12.67 -25.63 -3.05
C LYS A 123 11.46 -24.75 -3.29
N GLN A 124 11.68 -23.59 -3.89
CA GLN A 124 10.64 -22.66 -4.28
C GLN A 124 10.88 -22.17 -5.71
N GLU A 125 9.83 -22.14 -6.50
CA GLU A 125 9.85 -21.59 -7.86
C GLU A 125 8.62 -20.74 -8.08
N TYR A 126 8.74 -19.66 -8.86
CA TYR A 126 7.64 -18.77 -9.16
C TYR A 126 7.75 -18.20 -10.57
N GLU A 127 6.62 -17.73 -11.07
CA GLU A 127 6.49 -17.02 -12.32
C GLU A 127 5.62 -15.78 -12.11
N VAL A 128 6.07 -14.63 -12.63
CA VAL A 128 5.29 -13.38 -12.65
C VAL A 128 4.64 -13.24 -14.02
N VAL A 129 3.33 -13.07 -14.04
CA VAL A 129 2.56 -12.97 -15.29
C VAL A 129 1.83 -11.63 -15.32
N ALA A 130 2.10 -10.85 -16.36
CA ALA A 130 1.37 -9.63 -16.64
C ALA A 130 -0.04 -9.94 -17.14
N ILE A 131 -1.04 -9.26 -16.59
CA ILE A 131 -2.44 -9.40 -17.00
C ILE A 131 -2.70 -8.45 -18.18
N PRO A 132 -3.11 -8.97 -19.36
CA PRO A 132 -3.51 -8.15 -20.48
C PRO A 132 -4.57 -7.12 -20.08
N ARG A 133 -4.40 -5.86 -20.52
CA ARG A 133 -5.31 -4.76 -20.18
C ARG A 133 -6.77 -5.03 -20.55
N ALA A 134 -7.02 -5.79 -21.63
CA ALA A 134 -8.36 -6.20 -22.02
C ALA A 134 -9.04 -7.06 -20.95
N LEU A 135 -8.28 -7.92 -20.25
CA LEU A 135 -8.80 -8.79 -19.19
C LEU A 135 -9.00 -8.06 -17.86
N LEU A 136 -8.27 -6.96 -17.62
CA LEU A 136 -8.51 -6.09 -16.46
C LEU A 136 -9.92 -5.46 -16.49
N LEU A 137 -10.42 -5.20 -17.71
CA LEU A 137 -11.73 -4.57 -17.96
C LEU A 137 -12.78 -5.56 -18.45
N GLY A 138 -12.42 -6.83 -18.60
CA GLY A 138 -13.26 -7.90 -19.13
C GLY A 138 -14.14 -8.55 -18.06
N THR A 139 -14.59 -9.77 -18.36
CA THR A 139 -15.43 -10.56 -17.46
C THR A 139 -14.61 -11.41 -16.48
N SER A 140 -15.29 -11.89 -15.43
CA SER A 140 -14.73 -12.83 -14.46
C SER A 140 -14.22 -14.12 -15.05
N GLU A 141 -15.01 -14.68 -15.95
CA GLU A 141 -14.70 -15.94 -16.62
C GLU A 141 -13.43 -15.80 -17.45
N GLU A 142 -13.32 -14.75 -18.27
CA GLU A 142 -12.16 -14.52 -19.13
C GLU A 142 -10.84 -14.33 -18.33
N LEU A 143 -10.87 -13.61 -17.21
CA LEU A 143 -9.67 -13.45 -16.39
C LEU A 143 -9.27 -14.78 -15.73
N PHE A 144 -10.22 -15.49 -15.14
CA PHE A 144 -9.91 -16.73 -14.42
C PHE A 144 -9.54 -17.87 -15.37
N ASP A 145 -10.08 -17.89 -16.58
CA ASP A 145 -9.62 -18.78 -17.66
C ASP A 145 -8.16 -18.50 -18.04
N PHE A 146 -7.79 -17.23 -18.19
CA PHE A 146 -6.41 -16.85 -18.44
C PHE A 146 -5.48 -17.29 -17.31
N ILE A 147 -5.85 -17.05 -16.06
CA ILE A 147 -5.09 -17.46 -14.87
C ILE A 147 -4.95 -18.99 -14.83
N ALA A 148 -6.04 -19.73 -15.04
CA ALA A 148 -6.04 -21.19 -15.04
C ALA A 148 -5.12 -21.76 -16.13
N GLN A 149 -5.13 -21.20 -17.34
CA GLN A 149 -4.23 -21.60 -18.43
C GLN A 149 -2.75 -21.40 -18.07
N ARG A 150 -2.42 -20.29 -17.40
CA ARG A 150 -1.05 -20.03 -16.92
C ARG A 150 -0.67 -21.01 -15.81
N LEU A 151 -1.56 -21.29 -14.87
CA LEU A 151 -1.32 -22.27 -13.82
C LEU A 151 -1.08 -23.68 -14.39
N ILE A 152 -1.87 -24.11 -15.38
CA ILE A 152 -1.66 -25.39 -16.09
C ILE A 152 -0.28 -25.41 -16.76
N SER A 153 0.10 -24.32 -17.41
CA SER A 153 1.41 -24.21 -18.06
C SER A 153 2.55 -24.32 -17.05
N PHE A 154 2.40 -23.68 -15.89
CA PHE A 154 3.38 -23.73 -14.79
C PHE A 154 3.48 -25.13 -14.16
N ILE A 155 2.36 -25.85 -13.99
CA ILE A 155 2.35 -27.24 -13.50
C ILE A 155 3.06 -28.19 -14.49
N LYS A 156 2.93 -27.98 -15.80
CA LYS A 156 3.62 -28.80 -16.82
C LYS A 156 5.16 -28.68 -16.75
N LEU A 157 5.68 -27.64 -16.10
CA LEU A 157 7.11 -27.43 -15.90
C LEU A 157 7.65 -28.11 -14.64
N GLU A 158 6.88 -28.97 -13.98
CA GLU A 158 7.34 -29.72 -12.81
C GLU A 158 8.57 -30.60 -13.10
N GLY A 159 9.64 -30.34 -12.36
CA GLY A 159 10.76 -31.28 -12.25
C GLY A 159 10.36 -32.56 -11.51
N PRO A 160 11.17 -33.63 -11.62
CA PRO A 160 10.89 -34.93 -10.99
C PRO A 160 10.65 -34.85 -9.47
N GLU A 161 11.32 -33.92 -8.78
CA GLU A 161 11.19 -33.68 -7.35
C GLU A 161 9.79 -33.18 -6.93
N PHE A 162 9.02 -32.59 -7.85
CA PHE A 162 7.69 -32.04 -7.60
C PHE A 162 6.56 -33.02 -7.93
N GLN A 163 6.85 -34.17 -8.54
CA GLN A 163 5.83 -35.15 -8.93
C GLN A 163 5.28 -36.00 -7.76
N ARG A 164 5.67 -35.70 -6.52
CA ARG A 164 5.15 -36.37 -5.31
C ARG A 164 3.92 -35.64 -4.78
N GLY A 165 2.79 -35.79 -5.48
CA GLY A 165 1.49 -35.25 -5.06
C GLY A 165 0.56 -36.32 -4.49
N HIS A 166 -0.53 -35.89 -3.86
CA HIS A 166 -1.61 -36.79 -3.46
C HIS A 166 -2.40 -37.24 -4.69
N ASN A 167 -2.64 -38.54 -4.82
CA ASN A 167 -3.44 -39.11 -5.91
C ASN A 167 -4.89 -39.33 -5.45
N TRP A 168 -5.84 -38.86 -6.24
CA TRP A 168 -7.26 -39.08 -6.04
C TRP A 168 -7.90 -39.49 -7.37
N ASN A 169 -8.60 -40.63 -7.42
CA ASN A 169 -9.19 -41.17 -8.64
C ASN A 169 -8.23 -41.22 -9.85
N GLY A 170 -6.96 -41.57 -9.61
CA GLY A 170 -5.93 -41.63 -10.64
C GLY A 170 -5.40 -40.27 -11.12
N HIS A 171 -5.87 -39.16 -10.54
CA HIS A 171 -5.41 -37.81 -10.83
C HIS A 171 -4.55 -37.27 -9.69
N GLN A 172 -3.46 -36.62 -10.04
CA GLN A 172 -2.58 -35.97 -9.08
C GLN A 172 -3.16 -34.62 -8.68
N ILE A 173 -3.58 -34.51 -7.43
CA ILE A 173 -4.13 -33.27 -6.85
C ILE A 173 -2.97 -32.40 -6.32
N ARG A 174 -3.04 -31.10 -6.60
CA ARG A 174 -2.21 -30.08 -5.94
C ARG A 174 -3.09 -29.22 -5.04
N GLU A 175 -2.59 -28.92 -3.85
CA GLU A 175 -3.21 -27.93 -2.98
C GLU A 175 -2.76 -26.53 -3.41
N LEU A 176 -3.72 -25.62 -3.59
CA LEU A 176 -3.49 -24.25 -4.06
C LEU A 176 -3.98 -23.27 -2.98
N GLY A 177 -3.08 -22.44 -2.46
CA GLY A 177 -3.43 -21.24 -1.73
C GLY A 177 -3.70 -20.09 -2.70
N LEU A 178 -4.86 -19.44 -2.60
CA LEU A 178 -5.18 -18.29 -3.43
C LEU A 178 -5.09 -17.02 -2.58
N THR A 179 -4.10 -16.18 -2.83
CA THR A 179 -3.95 -14.87 -2.21
C THR A 179 -4.51 -13.77 -3.12
N ILE A 180 -5.37 -12.92 -2.58
CA ILE A 180 -6.02 -11.80 -3.24
C ILE A 180 -5.98 -10.57 -2.33
N SER A 181 -5.36 -9.49 -2.81
CA SER A 181 -5.23 -8.20 -2.09
C SER A 181 -6.48 -7.31 -2.20
N PHE A 182 -7.67 -7.89 -2.27
CA PHE A 182 -8.94 -7.16 -2.37
C PHE A 182 -9.84 -7.48 -1.16
N PRO A 183 -10.73 -6.55 -0.75
CA PRO A 183 -11.65 -6.79 0.35
C PRO A 183 -12.60 -7.96 0.09
N ILE A 184 -12.51 -9.01 0.92
CA ILE A 184 -13.31 -10.23 0.81
C ILE A 184 -14.05 -10.46 2.12
N CYS A 185 -15.37 -10.62 2.04
CA CYS A 185 -16.19 -11.13 3.12
C CYS A 185 -16.09 -12.64 3.08
N GLN A 186 -15.17 -13.19 3.86
CA GLN A 186 -14.94 -14.62 3.87
C GLN A 186 -16.16 -15.32 4.50
N THR A 187 -16.61 -16.43 3.93
CA THR A 187 -17.74 -17.23 4.46
C THR A 187 -17.31 -18.60 4.98
N SER A 188 -16.12 -19.06 4.59
CA SER A 188 -15.41 -20.20 5.17
C SER A 188 -13.92 -20.15 4.81
N HIS A 189 -13.08 -21.07 5.31
CA HIS A 189 -11.65 -21.10 5.01
C HIS A 189 -11.30 -21.22 3.51
N ASN A 190 -12.23 -21.67 2.65
CA ASN A 190 -12.05 -21.81 1.21
C ASN A 190 -13.15 -21.14 0.37
N THR A 191 -14.03 -20.35 0.99
CA THR A 191 -15.05 -19.56 0.29
C THR A 191 -15.07 -18.15 0.83
N GLY A 192 -15.12 -17.17 -0.07
CA GLY A 192 -15.38 -15.79 0.27
C GLY A 192 -16.33 -15.18 -0.74
N ILE A 193 -16.90 -14.04 -0.38
CA ILE A 193 -17.63 -13.18 -1.32
C ILE A 193 -16.83 -11.89 -1.34
N LEU A 194 -16.28 -11.56 -2.49
CA LEU A 194 -15.61 -10.28 -2.61
C LEU A 194 -16.60 -9.12 -2.39
N ILE A 195 -16.23 -8.19 -1.51
CA ILE A 195 -17.06 -7.03 -1.14
C ILE A 195 -17.01 -5.97 -2.25
N LYS A 196 -15.81 -5.65 -2.72
CA LYS A 196 -15.59 -4.63 -3.77
C LYS A 196 -14.19 -4.76 -4.35
N TRP A 197 -14.05 -4.47 -5.64
CA TRP A 197 -12.73 -4.34 -6.26
C TRP A 197 -12.14 -2.96 -6.04
N THR A 198 -10.83 -2.97 -5.83
CA THR A 198 -9.96 -1.80 -5.94
C THR A 198 -9.00 -2.01 -7.13
N GLU A 199 -8.16 -1.03 -7.46
CA GLU A 199 -7.11 -1.17 -8.50
C GLU A 199 -7.58 -1.56 -9.93
N GLY A 200 -8.83 -1.28 -10.30
CA GLY A 200 -9.31 -1.37 -11.70
C GLY A 200 -9.88 -2.73 -12.15
N PHE A 201 -10.07 -3.70 -11.25
CA PHE A 201 -10.62 -5.04 -11.52
C PHE A 201 -12.14 -5.16 -11.18
N LYS A 202 -12.84 -6.25 -11.60
CA LYS A 202 -14.29 -6.54 -11.34
C LYS A 202 -14.72 -8.05 -11.36
N ILE A 203 -14.27 -8.92 -10.46
CA ILE A 203 -14.53 -10.40 -10.36
C ILE A 203 -14.79 -10.93 -8.89
N ALA A 204 -14.50 -12.15 -8.39
CA ALA A 204 -14.57 -12.50 -6.94
C ALA A 204 -13.57 -13.63 -6.52
N ASP A 205 -13.22 -13.67 -5.21
CA ASP A 205 -12.77 -14.82 -4.35
C ASP A 205 -11.29 -15.11 -4.11
N GLY A 206 -10.83 -15.08 -2.83
CA GLY A 206 -9.45 -15.39 -2.39
C GLY A 206 -9.12 -15.14 -0.90
N ILE A 207 -7.87 -15.36 -0.48
CA ILE A 207 -7.30 -15.14 0.87
C ILE A 207 -6.57 -13.80 0.91
N ASN A 208 -6.71 -13.01 1.96
CA ASN A 208 -6.04 -11.70 2.00
C ASN A 208 -4.50 -11.79 2.08
N ASP A 209 -3.79 -10.91 1.37
CA ASP A 209 -2.31 -10.81 1.34
C ASP A 209 -1.66 -10.59 2.71
N THR A 210 -2.32 -9.86 3.57
CA THR A 210 -1.87 -9.57 4.94
C THR A 210 -1.87 -10.85 5.77
N VAL A 211 -2.89 -11.70 5.58
CA VAL A 211 -3.00 -13.02 6.22
C VAL A 211 -1.93 -13.97 5.68
N GLY A 212 -1.69 -13.97 4.36
CA GLY A 212 -0.60 -14.74 3.75
C GLY A 212 0.77 -14.33 4.29
N THR A 213 0.99 -13.02 4.47
CA THR A 213 2.22 -12.47 5.07
C THR A 213 2.41 -12.95 6.50
N MET A 214 1.36 -12.90 7.33
CA MET A 214 1.41 -13.41 8.70
C MET A 214 1.67 -14.92 8.74
N ALA A 215 0.99 -15.71 7.90
CA ALA A 215 1.19 -17.15 7.82
C ALA A 215 2.62 -17.52 7.40
N GLY A 216 3.21 -16.77 6.45
CA GLY A 216 4.61 -16.93 6.07
C GLY A 216 5.59 -16.60 7.20
N GLY A 217 5.30 -15.57 7.99
CA GLY A 217 6.09 -15.24 9.19
C GLY A 217 5.98 -16.31 10.26
N HIS A 218 4.75 -16.73 10.59
CA HIS A 218 4.47 -17.76 11.60
C HIS A 218 5.09 -19.12 11.23
N TYR A 219 5.16 -19.45 9.93
CA TYR A 219 5.87 -20.65 9.46
C TYR A 219 7.32 -20.73 9.94
N TRP A 220 8.01 -19.60 10.11
CA TRP A 220 9.40 -19.55 10.57
C TRP A 220 9.55 -19.26 12.05
N ASN A 221 8.58 -18.56 12.65
CA ASN A 221 8.58 -18.18 14.05
C ASN A 221 7.16 -18.23 14.62
N ASP A 222 6.89 -19.20 15.50
CA ASP A 222 5.58 -19.41 16.13
C ASP A 222 5.12 -18.24 17.03
N ASP A 223 6.00 -17.28 17.34
CA ASP A 223 5.66 -16.06 18.10
C ASP A 223 5.01 -14.96 17.22
N VAL A 224 4.93 -15.16 15.90
CA VAL A 224 4.34 -14.17 14.98
C VAL A 224 2.83 -14.15 15.12
N MET A 225 2.29 -13.10 15.74
CA MET A 225 0.85 -12.95 16.00
C MET A 225 0.17 -11.85 15.17
N VAL A 226 0.94 -11.08 14.40
CA VAL A 226 0.47 -9.92 13.64
C VAL A 226 1.14 -9.90 12.26
N GLY A 227 0.36 -9.68 11.21
CA GLY A 227 0.84 -9.34 9.87
C GLY A 227 0.45 -7.91 9.51
N VAL A 228 1.38 -7.17 8.91
CA VAL A 228 1.14 -5.79 8.45
C VAL A 228 1.66 -5.64 7.03
N ILE A 229 0.85 -5.06 6.15
CA ILE A 229 1.23 -4.62 4.82
C ILE A 229 1.37 -3.10 4.83
N LEU A 230 2.55 -2.60 4.44
CA LEU A 230 2.82 -1.20 4.16
C LEU A 230 3.36 -1.09 2.74
N GLY A 231 2.47 -0.97 1.76
CA GLY A 231 2.81 -0.89 0.34
C GLY A 231 2.02 0.22 -0.35
N THR A 232 1.61 -0.02 -1.60
CA THR A 232 0.65 0.85 -2.30
C THR A 232 -0.55 1.17 -1.41
N ASN A 233 -1.09 0.11 -0.78
CA ASN A 233 -2.14 0.17 0.23
C ASN A 233 -1.58 -0.28 1.58
N THR A 234 -2.40 -0.20 2.63
CA THR A 234 -2.02 -0.62 3.98
C THR A 234 -3.08 -1.51 4.60
N ASN A 235 -2.66 -2.59 5.26
CA ASN A 235 -3.57 -3.40 6.09
C ASN A 235 -2.87 -4.12 7.23
N ALA A 236 -3.68 -4.66 8.15
CA ALA A 236 -3.21 -5.51 9.22
C ALA A 236 -4.16 -6.69 9.47
N CYS A 237 -3.58 -7.79 9.93
CA CYS A 237 -4.29 -8.91 10.52
C CYS A 237 -3.57 -9.37 11.78
N TYR A 238 -4.29 -10.01 12.69
CA TYR A 238 -3.72 -10.56 13.91
C TYR A 238 -4.50 -11.77 14.40
N VAL A 239 -3.95 -12.52 15.34
CA VAL A 239 -4.64 -13.63 16.02
C VAL A 239 -5.46 -13.07 17.19
N GLU A 240 -6.78 -13.20 17.13
CA GLU A 240 -7.71 -12.84 18.20
C GLU A 240 -8.13 -14.09 19.00
N CYS A 241 -8.22 -13.91 20.32
CA CYS A 241 -8.66 -14.94 21.28
C CYS A 241 -9.98 -14.56 21.98
N ASN A 242 -10.35 -13.28 21.97
CA ASN A 242 -11.59 -12.76 22.56
C ASN A 242 -12.67 -12.62 21.48
N LEU A 243 -13.02 -13.75 20.85
CA LEU A 243 -14.01 -13.77 19.78
C LEU A 243 -15.43 -13.63 20.34
N PRO A 244 -16.32 -12.92 19.63
CA PRO A 244 -17.77 -12.93 19.89
C PRO A 244 -18.35 -14.35 19.93
N GLU A 245 -19.40 -14.55 20.75
CA GLU A 245 -20.03 -15.87 20.95
C GLU A 245 -20.64 -16.48 19.68
N ASP A 246 -21.03 -15.64 18.71
CA ASP A 246 -21.58 -16.07 17.42
C ASP A 246 -20.51 -16.61 16.46
N ILE A 247 -19.22 -16.35 16.70
CA ILE A 247 -18.12 -16.91 15.94
C ILE A 247 -17.72 -18.27 16.52
N GLN A 248 -18.18 -19.35 15.88
CA GLN A 248 -17.78 -20.71 16.26
C GLN A 248 -16.33 -21.00 15.85
N THR A 249 -15.48 -21.30 16.84
CA THR A 249 -14.08 -21.71 16.65
C THR A 249 -13.80 -23.02 17.42
N LYS A 250 -12.99 -23.91 16.85
CA LYS A 250 -12.55 -25.15 17.54
C LYS A 250 -11.36 -24.93 18.45
N SER A 251 -10.52 -23.95 18.12
CA SER A 251 -9.27 -23.65 18.82
C SER A 251 -9.40 -22.55 19.87
N GLY A 252 -10.53 -21.84 19.90
CA GLY A 252 -10.71 -20.67 20.76
C GLY A 252 -10.00 -19.41 20.25
N LYS A 253 -9.41 -19.46 19.05
CA LYS A 253 -8.74 -18.33 18.41
C LYS A 253 -9.04 -18.29 16.91
N MET A 254 -8.86 -17.13 16.30
CA MET A 254 -9.00 -16.94 14.86
C MET A 254 -8.16 -15.76 14.39
N VAL A 255 -7.63 -15.85 13.18
CA VAL A 255 -7.03 -14.70 12.52
C VAL A 255 -8.13 -13.72 12.11
N ILE A 256 -7.99 -12.47 12.50
CA ILE A 256 -8.89 -11.37 12.14
C ILE A 256 -8.18 -10.44 11.17
N TYR A 257 -8.84 -10.15 10.06
CA TYR A 257 -8.41 -9.16 9.08
C TYR A 257 -9.08 -7.82 9.37
N MET A 258 -8.30 -6.78 9.63
CA MET A 258 -8.85 -5.54 10.20
C MET A 258 -9.55 -4.66 9.16
N GLU A 259 -9.12 -4.71 7.90
CA GLU A 259 -9.44 -3.69 6.88
C GLU A 259 -9.18 -2.27 7.40
N TRP A 260 -8.01 -2.07 8.03
CA TRP A 260 -7.75 -0.85 8.81
C TRP A 260 -7.61 0.44 8.01
N GLY A 261 -7.51 0.32 6.67
CA GLY A 261 -7.34 1.46 5.78
C GLY A 261 -8.53 2.40 5.86
N ARG A 262 -9.72 1.86 6.19
CA ARG A 262 -10.98 2.59 6.39
C ARG A 262 -11.01 3.46 7.64
N PHE A 263 -10.09 3.25 8.59
CA PHE A 263 -10.03 4.03 9.81
C PHE A 263 -9.92 5.53 9.49
N TRP A 264 -10.83 6.34 10.02
CA TRP A 264 -10.90 7.76 9.77
C TRP A 264 -11.45 8.48 11.00
N SER A 265 -10.57 8.63 11.98
CA SER A 265 -10.88 9.29 13.26
C SER A 265 -10.52 10.76 13.25
N SER A 266 -11.26 11.57 14.01
CA SER A 266 -10.89 12.96 14.32
C SER A 266 -9.58 13.08 15.12
N HIS A 267 -9.10 11.97 15.70
CA HIS A 267 -7.84 11.91 16.44
C HIS A 267 -6.61 11.74 15.53
N LEU A 268 -6.82 11.45 14.24
CA LEU A 268 -5.74 11.49 13.26
C LEU A 268 -5.30 12.95 13.04
N PRO A 269 -3.99 13.23 12.92
CA PRO A 269 -3.46 14.58 12.66
C PRO A 269 -3.70 14.97 11.19
N ARG A 270 -4.96 15.11 10.83
CA ARG A 270 -5.39 15.42 9.47
C ARG A 270 -5.09 16.88 9.17
N THR A 271 -4.48 17.11 8.02
CA THR A 271 -4.24 18.44 7.46
C THR A 271 -5.30 18.77 6.42
N TYR A 272 -5.41 20.04 6.03
CA TYR A 272 -6.26 20.44 4.91
C TYR A 272 -5.89 19.73 3.60
N ILE A 273 -4.64 19.26 3.45
CA ILE A 273 -4.20 18.49 2.27
C ILE A 273 -4.82 17.11 2.28
N ASP A 274 -4.88 16.47 3.44
CA ASP A 274 -5.50 15.14 3.59
C ASP A 274 -7.01 15.24 3.30
N GLU A 275 -7.67 16.29 3.80
CA GLU A 275 -9.08 16.54 3.51
C GLU A 275 -9.32 16.84 2.03
N GLN A 276 -8.47 17.65 1.39
CA GLN A 276 -8.59 17.93 -0.04
C GLN A 276 -8.35 16.68 -0.89
N LEU A 277 -7.34 15.88 -0.55
CA LEU A 277 -7.04 14.61 -1.21
C LEU A 277 -8.23 13.65 -1.08
N ASP A 278 -8.82 13.55 0.12
CA ASP A 278 -9.99 12.72 0.37
C ASP A 278 -11.21 13.17 -0.46
N ASN A 279 -11.52 14.47 -0.43
CA ASN A 279 -12.66 15.06 -1.15
C ASN A 279 -12.56 14.87 -2.68
N GLU A 280 -11.35 14.90 -3.23
CA GLU A 280 -11.10 14.73 -4.67
C GLU A 280 -10.85 13.26 -5.07
N SER A 281 -10.83 12.33 -4.10
CA SER A 281 -10.60 10.91 -4.35
C SER A 281 -11.82 10.22 -4.96
N VAL A 282 -11.61 8.99 -5.46
CA VAL A 282 -12.71 8.13 -5.97
C VAL A 282 -13.66 7.65 -4.87
N ASN A 283 -13.28 7.81 -3.60
CA ASN A 283 -14.00 7.33 -2.43
C ASN A 283 -13.90 8.33 -1.26
N PRO A 284 -14.47 9.53 -1.37
CA PRO A 284 -14.43 10.53 -0.31
C PRO A 284 -15.06 10.02 0.99
N GLY A 285 -14.45 10.33 2.13
CA GLY A 285 -14.90 9.90 3.45
C GLY A 285 -14.64 8.41 3.75
N ASP A 286 -13.92 7.70 2.88
CA ASP A 286 -13.57 6.28 3.05
C ASP A 286 -12.06 6.08 2.81
N ARG A 287 -11.50 5.00 3.35
CA ARG A 287 -10.06 4.67 3.25
C ARG A 287 -9.14 5.81 3.74
N GLY A 288 -9.56 6.50 4.79
CA GLY A 288 -8.86 7.67 5.29
C GLY A 288 -7.44 7.40 5.79
N PHE A 289 -7.25 6.38 6.62
CA PHE A 289 -5.94 5.98 7.13
C PHE A 289 -5.01 5.48 6.01
N GLU A 290 -5.57 4.78 5.02
CA GLU A 290 -4.84 4.38 3.82
C GLU A 290 -4.36 5.59 3.01
N LYS A 291 -5.19 6.62 2.86
CA LYS A 291 -4.80 7.87 2.20
C LYS A 291 -3.67 8.61 2.91
N MET A 292 -3.60 8.51 4.23
CA MET A 292 -2.54 9.17 5.02
C MET A 292 -1.23 8.38 5.07
N THR A 293 -1.27 7.06 4.89
CA THR A 293 -0.10 6.18 5.16
C THR A 293 0.32 5.30 3.99
N GLY A 294 -0.57 5.03 3.05
CA GLY A 294 -0.31 4.19 1.88
C GLY A 294 0.62 4.88 0.88
N ALA A 295 1.55 4.11 0.31
CA ALA A 295 2.59 4.63 -0.58
C ALA A 295 2.02 5.21 -1.89
N MET A 296 0.78 4.85 -2.26
CA MET A 296 0.06 5.47 -3.38
C MET A 296 -0.21 6.97 -3.14
N TYR A 297 -0.49 7.34 -1.89
CA TYR A 297 -1.01 8.66 -1.54
C TYR A 297 0.05 9.60 -0.97
N LEU A 298 1.11 9.08 -0.34
CA LEU A 298 2.20 9.90 0.21
C LEU A 298 2.80 10.85 -0.85
N GLY A 299 3.00 10.36 -2.08
CA GLY A 299 3.46 11.18 -3.20
C GLY A 299 2.47 12.28 -3.60
N GLU A 300 1.16 11.99 -3.52
CA GLU A 300 0.11 12.95 -3.82
C GLU A 300 -0.03 14.03 -2.74
N ILE A 301 0.16 13.68 -1.47
CA ILE A 301 0.26 14.65 -0.36
C ILE A 301 1.41 15.61 -0.62
N VAL A 302 2.62 15.08 -0.90
CA VAL A 302 3.80 15.91 -1.21
C VAL A 302 3.54 16.78 -2.44
N ARG A 303 2.92 16.26 -3.50
CA ARG A 303 2.58 17.02 -4.70
C ARG A 303 1.67 18.21 -4.36
N ARG A 304 0.68 18.03 -3.49
CA ARG A 304 -0.25 19.09 -3.04
C ARG A 304 0.45 20.16 -2.20
N VAL A 305 1.34 19.76 -1.29
CA VAL A 305 2.20 20.72 -0.55
C VAL A 305 3.01 21.57 -1.54
N LEU A 306 3.71 20.93 -2.47
CA LEU A 306 4.52 21.62 -3.47
C LEU A 306 3.69 22.50 -4.39
N ALA A 307 2.49 22.07 -4.78
CA ALA A 307 1.58 22.85 -5.60
C ALA A 307 1.13 24.12 -4.89
N ARG A 308 0.81 24.05 -3.59
CA ARG A 308 0.49 25.22 -2.78
C ARG A 308 1.68 26.16 -2.66
N MET A 309 2.87 25.65 -2.35
CA MET A 309 4.08 26.48 -2.27
C MET A 309 4.41 27.13 -3.63
N ALA A 310 4.13 26.46 -4.74
CA ALA A 310 4.28 27.03 -6.08
C ALA A 310 3.28 28.17 -6.35
N GLN A 311 2.05 28.05 -5.85
CA GLN A 311 0.97 29.03 -6.05
C GLN A 311 1.11 30.25 -5.13
N GLU A 312 1.39 30.01 -3.85
CA GLU A 312 1.35 31.04 -2.82
C GLU A 312 2.72 31.69 -2.59
N ALA A 313 3.81 30.96 -2.83
CA ALA A 313 5.17 31.41 -2.53
C ALA A 313 6.10 31.42 -3.75
N ASN A 314 5.56 31.27 -4.98
CA ASN A 314 6.34 31.25 -6.23
C ASN A 314 7.57 30.32 -6.17
N LEU A 315 7.43 29.15 -5.51
CA LEU A 315 8.53 28.21 -5.26
C LEU A 315 9.30 27.84 -6.55
N PHE A 316 8.60 27.77 -7.67
CA PHE A 316 9.17 27.45 -8.99
C PHE A 316 9.15 28.64 -9.97
N GLY A 317 9.07 29.86 -9.47
CA GLY A 317 8.89 31.08 -10.26
C GLY A 317 7.41 31.47 -10.42
N ASP A 318 7.12 32.36 -11.39
CA ASP A 318 5.82 33.02 -11.54
C ASP A 318 4.69 32.09 -12.03
N SER A 319 4.99 30.84 -12.33
CA SER A 319 4.01 29.88 -12.83
C SER A 319 4.18 28.51 -12.18
N VAL A 320 3.04 27.89 -11.86
CA VAL A 320 3.01 26.52 -11.36
C VAL A 320 3.38 25.55 -12.49
N PRO A 321 4.41 24.69 -12.30
CA PRO A 321 4.80 23.71 -13.31
C PRO A 321 3.61 22.85 -13.74
N THR A 322 3.39 22.69 -15.05
CA THR A 322 2.24 21.95 -15.59
C THR A 322 2.22 20.48 -15.12
N LYS A 323 3.40 19.85 -15.00
CA LYS A 323 3.52 18.50 -14.43
C LYS A 323 3.03 18.41 -12.99
N LEU A 324 3.25 19.45 -12.18
CA LEU A 324 2.83 19.48 -10.78
C LEU A 324 1.30 19.54 -10.63
N LYS A 325 0.59 19.93 -11.69
CA LYS A 325 -0.89 19.91 -11.73
C LYS A 325 -1.46 18.51 -12.02
N GLN A 326 -0.64 17.56 -12.46
CA GLN A 326 -1.07 16.20 -12.77
C GLN A 326 -1.18 15.40 -11.46
N PRO A 327 -2.38 14.90 -11.09
CA PRO A 327 -2.55 14.06 -9.91
C PRO A 327 -1.67 12.81 -9.99
N PHE A 328 -1.12 12.37 -8.86
CA PHE A 328 -0.30 11.16 -8.73
C PHE A 328 0.95 11.14 -9.63
N ILE A 329 1.50 12.30 -9.99
CA ILE A 329 2.76 12.35 -10.76
C ILE A 329 3.99 11.93 -9.94
N LEU A 330 3.92 12.01 -8.60
CA LEU A 330 5.01 11.69 -7.67
C LEU A 330 4.83 10.31 -7.02
N LEU A 331 4.41 9.29 -7.78
CA LEU A 331 4.26 7.94 -7.25
C LEU A 331 5.62 7.37 -6.79
N SER A 332 5.59 6.66 -5.67
CA SER A 332 6.71 5.86 -5.14
C SER A 332 7.22 4.82 -6.15
N ASN A 333 6.35 4.42 -7.10
CA ASN A 333 6.67 3.53 -8.21
C ASN A 333 6.77 4.32 -9.51
N GLY A 334 7.88 5.02 -9.72
CA GLY A 334 8.26 5.43 -11.07
C GLY A 334 8.48 4.19 -11.97
N PRO A 335 8.39 4.33 -13.31
CA PRO A 335 8.64 3.21 -14.25
C PRO A 335 10.04 2.57 -14.12
N SER A 336 10.94 3.15 -13.31
CA SER A 336 12.28 2.63 -13.02
C SER A 336 12.38 1.72 -11.79
N CYS A 337 11.36 1.60 -10.94
CA CYS A 337 11.36 0.72 -9.75
C CYS A 337 10.57 -0.58 -9.94
N GLN A 338 10.38 -1.02 -11.20
CA GLN A 338 9.80 -2.33 -11.53
C GLN A 338 10.83 -3.47 -11.56
N SER A 339 12.10 -3.20 -11.24
CA SER A 339 13.09 -4.26 -11.03
C SER A 339 13.02 -4.76 -9.59
N GLY A 340 12.58 -5.99 -9.44
CA GLY A 340 12.29 -6.63 -8.17
C GLY A 340 13.41 -6.55 -7.13
N GLY A 341 13.00 -6.29 -5.90
CA GLY A 341 13.79 -6.50 -4.70
C GLY A 341 12.83 -6.60 -3.53
N LEU A 342 12.69 -7.78 -2.94
CA LEU A 342 12.17 -7.89 -1.58
C LEU A 342 13.11 -7.04 -0.70
N CYS A 343 12.62 -5.93 -0.17
CA CYS A 343 13.23 -5.32 1.01
C CYS A 343 12.99 -6.27 2.18
N THR A 344 13.85 -7.27 2.33
CA THR A 344 14.00 -8.01 3.58
C THR A 344 14.69 -7.06 4.55
N ALA A 345 13.92 -6.49 5.48
CA ALA A 345 14.50 -5.91 6.68
C ALA A 345 15.00 -7.07 7.55
N SER A 346 16.26 -7.47 7.37
CA SER A 346 16.93 -8.34 8.33
C SER A 346 17.16 -7.54 9.61
N ALA A 347 16.29 -7.73 10.60
CA ALA A 347 16.64 -7.40 11.97
C ALA A 347 17.66 -8.44 12.45
N THR A 348 18.95 -8.11 12.30
CA THR A 348 20.03 -8.81 12.99
C THR A 348 20.74 -7.80 13.88
N GLN A 349 20.57 -7.98 15.19
CA GLN A 349 21.68 -7.94 16.13
C GLN A 349 21.85 -9.35 16.69
#